data_AF-A0A142YEY3-F1
#
_entry.id   AF-A0A142YEY3-F1
#
_cell.length_a   1.000
_cell.length_b   1.000
_cell.length_c   1.000
_cell.angle_alpha   90.00
_cell.angle_beta   90.00
_cell.angle_gamma   90.00
#
_symmetry.space_group_name_H-M   'P 1'
#
loop_
_entity.id
_entity.type
_entity.pdbx_description
1 polymer ?
#
loop_
_entity_poly.entity_id
_entity_poly.type
_entity_poly.pdbx_seq_one_letter_code
_entity_poly.pdbx_strand_id
1 'polypeptide(L)'
;MTEEASKLSEDQKEFLLAEYSEVKSDILSRVERIENDMSYGLLAAGGIWAWVLASDNNRYRQVSILIPAAITGFLGIKYLYHSHALRTLSEYARELEGRFDVARYGLGFETYRFASKTHRFDGMWLMLGVFFWLAFAGVNIATAVYVDSLGGGP
;
A
#
# COMPACT_ATOMS: atom_id res chain seq x y z
N MET A 1 7.35 7.39 -33.19
CA MET A 1 8.80 7.65 -33.08
C MET A 1 9.01 9.15 -33.06
N THR A 2 9.14 9.72 -31.87
CA THR A 2 9.70 11.07 -31.70
C THR A 2 11.15 11.05 -32.18
N GLU A 3 11.63 12.17 -32.71
CA GLU A 3 12.97 12.35 -33.28
C GLU A 3 14.11 12.06 -32.28
N GLU A 4 13.82 12.03 -30.97
CA GLU A 4 14.76 11.67 -29.90
C GLU A 4 14.96 10.17 -29.75
N ALA A 5 13.90 9.35 -29.85
CA ALA A 5 14.01 7.89 -29.74
C ALA A 5 14.80 7.27 -30.90
N SER A 6 14.82 7.94 -32.06
CA SER A 6 15.61 7.53 -33.22
C SER A 6 17.09 7.92 -33.12
N LYS A 7 17.47 8.78 -32.14
CA LYS A 7 18.85 9.21 -31.89
C LYS A 7 19.57 8.37 -30.84
N LEU A 8 18.85 7.50 -30.12
CA LEU A 8 19.42 6.59 -29.14
C LEU A 8 20.15 5.44 -29.84
N SER A 9 21.35 5.09 -29.37
CA SER A 9 22.04 3.88 -29.81
C SER A 9 21.26 2.64 -29.38
N GLU A 10 21.46 1.50 -30.06
CA GLU A 10 20.81 0.24 -29.68
C GLU A 10 21.14 -0.17 -28.25
N ASP A 11 22.39 0.03 -27.81
CA ASP A 11 22.81 -0.21 -26.41
C ASP A 11 22.02 0.64 -25.40
N GLN A 12 21.71 1.90 -25.74
CA GLN A 12 20.92 2.78 -24.87
C GLN A 12 19.46 2.33 -24.78
N LYS A 13 18.90 1.81 -25.88
CA LYS A 13 17.53 1.27 -25.88
C LYS A 13 17.44 -0.02 -25.05
N GLU A 14 18.42 -0.91 -25.19
CA GLU A 14 18.48 -2.15 -24.42
C GLU A 14 18.62 -1.87 -22.91
N PHE A 15 19.51 -0.94 -22.53
CA PHE A 15 19.66 -0.50 -21.15
C PHE A 15 18.35 0.03 -20.56
N LEU A 16 17.66 0.92 -21.27
CA LEU A 16 16.43 1.54 -20.78
C LEU A 16 15.24 0.57 -20.74
N LEU A 17 15.22 -0.44 -21.61
CA LEU A 17 14.24 -1.54 -21.54
C LEU A 17 14.48 -2.42 -20.31
N ALA A 18 15.74 -2.74 -19.99
CA ALA A 18 16.10 -3.47 -18.79
C ALA A 18 15.70 -2.70 -17.53
N GLU A 19 16.00 -1.40 -17.49
CA GLU A 19 15.64 -0.50 -16.39
C GLU A 19 14.12 -0.39 -16.22
N TYR A 20 13.36 -0.26 -17.32
CA TYR A 20 11.90 -0.25 -17.27
C TYR A 20 11.34 -1.55 -16.67
N SER A 21 11.89 -2.70 -17.07
CA SER A 21 11.50 -4.01 -16.52
C SER A 21 11.78 -4.11 -15.02
N GLU A 22 12.90 -3.57 -14.56
CA GLU A 22 13.27 -3.53 -13.14
C GLU A 22 12.29 -2.67 -12.34
N VAL A 23 12.02 -1.44 -12.79
CA VAL A 23 11.07 -0.52 -12.15
C VAL A 23 9.68 -1.13 -12.04
N LYS A 24 9.24 -1.84 -13.09
CA LYS A 24 7.96 -2.56 -13.10
C LYS A 24 7.91 -3.67 -12.04
N SER A 25 8.96 -4.49 -11.95
CA SER A 25 9.06 -5.54 -10.95
C SER A 25 8.98 -4.96 -9.53
N ASP A 26 9.65 -3.83 -9.32
CA ASP A 26 9.66 -3.10 -8.05
C ASP A 26 8.28 -2.57 -7.65
N ILE A 27 7.53 -1.99 -8.60
CA ILE A 27 6.16 -1.54 -8.41
C ILE A 27 5.25 -2.71 -7.99
N LEU A 28 5.33 -3.84 -8.70
CA LEU A 28 4.52 -5.03 -8.41
C LEU A 28 4.84 -5.60 -7.02
N SER A 29 6.11 -5.74 -6.68
CA SER A 29 6.55 -6.22 -5.37
C SER A 29 6.05 -5.31 -4.23
N ARG A 30 6.00 -3.99 -4.45
CA ARG A 30 5.52 -3.03 -3.45
C ARG A 30 4.00 -3.10 -3.26
N VAL A 31 3.24 -3.28 -4.33
CA VAL A 31 1.78 -3.47 -4.26
C VAL A 31 1.46 -4.74 -3.47
N GLU A 32 2.11 -5.86 -3.80
CA GLU A 32 1.94 -7.12 -3.10
C GLU A 32 2.29 -7.01 -1.60
N ARG A 33 3.37 -6.29 -1.26
CA ARG A 33 3.72 -6.01 0.14
C ARG A 33 2.65 -5.21 0.88
N ILE A 34 2.05 -4.20 0.24
CA ILE A 34 0.97 -3.41 0.84
C ILE A 34 -0.25 -4.30 1.13
N GLU A 35 -0.66 -5.14 0.18
CA GLU A 35 -1.79 -6.06 0.33
C GLU A 35 -1.54 -7.09 1.44
N ASN A 36 -0.32 -7.63 1.49
CA ASN A 36 0.11 -8.53 2.55
C ASN A 36 0.13 -7.84 3.93
N ASP A 37 0.64 -6.61 4.02
CA ASP A 37 0.65 -5.84 5.27
C ASP A 37 -0.76 -5.56 5.78
N MET A 38 -1.70 -5.22 4.89
CA MET A 38 -3.12 -5.03 5.26
C MET A 38 -3.72 -6.33 5.78
N SER A 39 -3.47 -7.45 5.09
CA SER A 39 -3.98 -8.77 5.48
C SER A 39 -3.41 -9.24 6.82
N TYR A 40 -2.10 -9.14 7.01
CA TYR A 40 -1.44 -9.49 8.26
C TYR A 40 -1.84 -8.58 9.40
N GLY A 41 -2.00 -7.27 9.16
CA GLY A 41 -2.50 -6.33 10.14
C GLY A 41 -3.89 -6.73 10.65
N LEU A 42 -4.81 -7.04 9.73
CA LEU A 42 -6.17 -7.49 10.06
C LEU A 42 -6.17 -8.79 10.85
N LEU A 43 -5.42 -9.80 10.39
CA LEU A 43 -5.34 -11.12 11.04
C LEU A 43 -4.71 -11.03 12.44
N ALA A 44 -3.62 -10.27 12.58
CA ALA A 44 -2.93 -10.09 13.86
C ALA A 44 -3.82 -9.36 14.87
N ALA A 45 -4.42 -8.23 14.48
CA ALA A 45 -5.33 -7.49 15.37
C ALA A 45 -6.56 -8.32 15.73
N GLY A 46 -7.18 -8.98 14.76
CA GLY A 46 -8.35 -9.84 14.98
C GLY A 46 -8.03 -11.00 15.93
N GLY A 47 -6.87 -11.65 15.76
CA GLY A 47 -6.39 -12.70 16.65
C GLY A 47 -6.15 -12.20 18.08
N ILE A 48 -5.55 -11.02 18.23
CA ILE A 48 -5.34 -10.41 19.55
C ILE A 48 -6.69 -10.06 20.21
N TRP A 49 -7.63 -9.46 19.48
CA TRP A 49 -8.95 -9.15 20.04
C TRP A 49 -9.73 -10.40 20.43
N ALA A 50 -9.72 -11.44 19.60
CA ALA A 50 -10.34 -12.72 19.93
C ALA A 50 -9.76 -13.30 21.22
N TRP A 51 -8.44 -13.23 21.40
CA TRP A 51 -7.78 -13.67 22.62
C TRP A 51 -8.13 -12.80 23.84
N VAL A 52 -8.12 -11.46 23.70
CA VAL A 52 -8.48 -10.53 24.78
C VAL A 52 -9.92 -10.73 25.25
N LEU A 53 -10.85 -11.01 24.33
CA LEU A 53 -12.26 -11.26 24.66
C LEU A 53 -12.49 -12.64 25.30
N ALA A 54 -11.66 -13.63 24.97
CA ALA A 54 -11.74 -14.98 25.53
C ALA A 54 -11.01 -15.14 26.88
N SER A 55 -10.12 -14.20 27.22
CA SER A 55 -9.29 -14.27 28.42
C SER A 55 -9.95 -13.56 29.60
N ASP A 56 -10.28 -14.31 30.66
CA ASP A 56 -10.75 -13.77 31.95
C ASP A 56 -9.63 -13.08 32.76
N ASN A 57 -8.39 -13.09 32.26
CA ASN A 57 -7.23 -12.70 33.04
C ASN A 57 -6.96 -11.19 32.97
N ASN A 58 -7.38 -10.47 34.01
CA ASN A 58 -7.29 -9.00 34.07
C ASN A 58 -5.84 -8.46 34.06
N ARG A 59 -4.85 -9.29 34.42
CA ARG A 59 -3.46 -8.84 34.67
C ARG A 59 -2.73 -8.29 33.44
N TYR A 60 -3.05 -8.79 32.24
CA TYR A 60 -2.40 -8.37 30.99
C TYR A 60 -3.34 -7.61 30.05
N ARG A 61 -4.62 -7.50 30.43
CA ARG A 61 -5.69 -6.96 29.60
C ARG A 61 -5.40 -5.54 29.14
N GLN A 62 -4.96 -4.66 30.04
CA GLN A 62 -4.63 -3.27 29.73
C GLN A 62 -3.50 -3.13 28.70
N VAL A 63 -2.45 -3.96 28.80
CA VAL A 63 -1.33 -3.95 27.86
C VAL A 63 -1.77 -4.51 26.51
N SER A 64 -2.51 -5.62 26.51
CA SER A 64 -2.96 -6.30 25.29
C SER A 64 -3.96 -5.48 24.46
N ILE A 65 -4.73 -4.59 25.09
CA ILE A 65 -5.63 -3.64 24.42
C ILE A 65 -4.86 -2.64 23.54
N LEU A 66 -3.63 -2.27 23.92
CA LEU A 66 -2.82 -1.30 23.18
C LEU A 66 -2.09 -1.92 21.98
N ILE A 67 -1.88 -3.24 21.97
CA ILE A 67 -1.10 -3.92 20.92
C ILE A 67 -1.74 -3.79 19.53
N PRO A 68 -3.05 -4.03 19.33
CA PRO A 68 -3.68 -3.86 18.01
C PRO A 68 -3.60 -2.43 17.48
N ALA A 69 -3.72 -1.43 18.36
CA ALA A 69 -3.56 -0.02 18.01
C ALA A 69 -2.12 0.30 17.58
N ALA A 70 -1.12 -0.23 18.30
CA ALA A 70 0.29 -0.08 17.95
C ALA A 70 0.63 -0.73 16.59
N ILE A 71 0.14 -1.95 16.33
CA ILE A 71 0.29 -2.64 15.04
C ILE A 71 -0.32 -1.81 13.92
N THR A 72 -1.55 -1.33 14.11
CA THR A 72 -2.27 -0.52 13.13
C THR A 72 -1.53 0.78 12.82
N GLY A 73 -1.03 1.47 13.85
CA GLY A 73 -0.25 2.69 13.69
C GLY A 73 1.06 2.45 12.93
N PHE A 74 1.82 1.42 13.31
CA PHE A 74 3.07 1.06 12.64
C PHE A 74 2.86 0.71 11.16
N LEU A 75 1.89 -0.15 10.85
CA LEU A 75 1.59 -0.55 9.47
C LEU A 75 1.00 0.60 8.66
N GLY A 76 0.20 1.48 9.27
CA GLY A 76 -0.29 2.70 8.63
C GLY A 76 0.84 3.67 8.24
N ILE A 77 1.84 3.86 9.11
CA ILE A 77 3.03 4.66 8.77
C ILE A 77 3.82 4.01 7.64
N LYS A 78 4.04 2.68 7.72
CA LYS A 78 4.72 1.91 6.68
C LYS A 78 4.02 2.03 5.32
N TYR A 79 2.68 2.03 5.32
CA TYR A 79 1.87 2.26 4.12
C TYR A 79 2.13 3.62 3.49
N LEU A 80 2.24 4.70 4.28
CA LEU A 80 2.53 6.03 3.75
C LEU A 80 3.90 6.07 3.06
N TYR A 81 4.92 5.43 3.65
CA TYR A 81 6.24 5.31 3.04
C TYR A 81 6.19 4.55 1.70
N HIS A 82 5.54 3.39 1.66
CA HIS A 82 5.43 2.61 0.42
C HIS A 82 4.60 3.33 -0.65
N SER A 83 3.54 4.03 -0.25
CA SER A 83 2.68 4.81 -1.16
C SER A 83 3.45 5.96 -1.80
N HIS A 84 4.29 6.66 -1.04
CA HIS A 84 5.15 7.70 -1.57
C HIS A 84 6.16 7.14 -2.58
N ALA A 85 6.86 6.06 -2.22
CA ALA A 85 7.82 5.41 -3.11
C ALA A 85 7.16 4.88 -4.40
N LEU A 86 5.96 4.31 -4.31
CA LEU A 86 5.21 3.82 -5.47
C LEU A 86 4.88 4.95 -6.43
N ARG A 87 4.51 6.13 -5.91
CA ARG A 87 4.24 7.32 -6.72
C ARG A 87 5.48 7.76 -7.48
N THR A 88 6.63 7.85 -6.82
CA THR A 88 7.90 8.24 -7.47
C THR A 88 8.30 7.25 -8.57
N LEU A 89 8.21 5.94 -8.30
CA LEU A 89 8.52 4.91 -9.29
C LEU A 89 7.55 4.93 -10.49
N SER A 90 6.27 5.22 -10.23
CA SER A 90 5.25 5.32 -11.28
C SER A 90 5.43 6.57 -12.15
N GLU A 91 5.83 7.69 -11.54
CA GLU A 91 6.18 8.92 -12.28
C GLU A 91 7.42 8.67 -13.17
N TYR A 92 8.44 7.97 -12.65
CA TYR A 92 9.64 7.61 -13.40
C TYR A 92 9.34 6.63 -14.55
N ALA A 93 8.55 5.58 -14.30
CA ALA A 93 8.14 4.62 -15.33
C ALA A 93 7.42 5.33 -16.49
N ARG A 94 6.55 6.31 -16.18
CA ARG A 94 5.86 7.10 -17.21
C ARG A 94 6.80 7.98 -18.02
N GLU A 95 7.83 8.53 -17.39
CA GLU A 95 8.85 9.31 -18.11
C GLU A 95 9.62 8.42 -19.09
N LEU A 96 9.99 7.21 -18.67
CA LEU A 96 10.60 6.22 -19.55
C LEU A 96 9.66 5.82 -20.70
N GLU A 97 8.39 5.49 -20.42
CA GLU A 97 7.39 5.17 -21.46
C GLU A 97 7.25 6.29 -22.51
N GLY A 98 7.26 7.55 -22.07
CA GLY A 98 7.18 8.73 -22.92
C GLY A 98 8.37 8.88 -23.87
N ARG A 99 9.59 8.58 -23.38
CA ARG A 99 10.82 8.64 -24.20
C ARG A 99 10.86 7.55 -25.28
N PHE A 100 10.20 6.43 -25.07
CA PHE A 100 10.21 5.27 -25.97
C PHE A 100 8.98 5.15 -26.89
N ASP A 101 7.98 6.04 -26.77
CA ASP A 101 6.71 5.96 -27.51
C ASP A 101 6.00 4.60 -27.35
N VAL A 102 6.27 3.87 -26.25
CA VAL A 102 5.72 2.53 -25.96
C VAL A 102 4.23 2.60 -25.68
N ALA A 103 3.75 3.78 -25.26
CA ALA A 103 2.33 4.08 -25.09
C ALA A 103 1.49 3.75 -26.33
N ARG A 104 2.09 3.74 -27.53
CA ARG A 104 1.43 3.42 -28.79
C ARG A 104 1.30 1.92 -29.07
N TYR A 105 2.13 1.08 -28.45
CA TYR A 105 2.18 -0.37 -28.71
C TYR A 105 1.33 -1.21 -27.75
N GLY A 106 0.60 -0.57 -26.83
CA GLY A 106 -0.57 -1.18 -26.18
C GLY A 106 -0.29 -2.54 -25.54
N LEU A 107 0.70 -2.65 -24.66
CA LEU A 107 0.79 -3.79 -23.75
C LEU A 107 -0.36 -3.68 -22.73
N GLY A 108 -1.46 -4.33 -23.10
CA GLY A 108 -2.86 -4.11 -22.72
C GLY A 108 -3.29 -4.14 -21.24
N PHE A 109 -2.37 -4.17 -20.28
CA PHE A 109 -2.71 -4.05 -18.85
C PHE A 109 -2.23 -2.73 -18.25
N GLU A 110 -1.07 -2.24 -18.69
CA GLU A 110 -0.50 -0.96 -18.23
C GLU A 110 -1.31 0.22 -18.76
N THR A 111 -1.84 0.14 -19.98
CA THR A 111 -2.77 1.15 -20.52
C THR A 111 -4.12 1.13 -19.79
N TYR A 112 -4.56 0.01 -19.20
CA TYR A 112 -5.81 0.01 -18.42
C TYR A 112 -5.61 0.57 -17.01
N ARG A 113 -4.43 0.35 -16.39
CA ARG A 113 -4.10 0.89 -15.06
C ARG A 113 -3.59 2.35 -15.13
N PHE A 114 -2.73 2.69 -16.09
CA PHE A 114 -2.17 4.03 -16.33
C PHE A 114 -2.95 4.91 -17.32
N ALA A 115 -3.66 4.34 -18.31
CA ALA A 115 -4.59 5.07 -19.19
C ALA A 115 -6.06 4.98 -18.74
N SER A 116 -6.31 4.50 -17.52
CA SER A 116 -7.34 5.11 -16.66
C SER A 116 -6.93 6.57 -16.38
N LYS A 117 -6.98 7.38 -17.45
CA LYS A 117 -6.70 8.81 -17.45
C LYS A 117 -7.72 9.50 -16.57
N THR A 118 -7.41 9.61 -15.29
CA THR A 118 -7.72 10.79 -14.50
C THR A 118 -6.74 10.81 -13.34
N HIS A 119 -6.11 11.96 -13.09
CA HIS A 119 -5.46 12.32 -11.82
C HIS A 119 -6.27 11.95 -10.55
N ARG A 120 -7.54 11.57 -10.70
CA ARG A 120 -8.44 11.12 -9.64
C ARG A 120 -8.19 9.69 -9.16
N PHE A 121 -7.70 8.76 -10.00
CA PHE A 121 -7.61 7.34 -9.60
C PHE A 121 -6.39 7.01 -8.73
N ASP A 122 -5.22 7.60 -8.98
CA ASP A 122 -4.04 7.45 -8.09
C ASP A 122 -4.31 8.02 -6.69
N GLY A 123 -4.95 9.20 -6.65
CA GLY A 123 -5.42 9.80 -5.40
C GLY A 123 -6.49 8.95 -4.73
N MET A 124 -7.38 8.30 -5.49
CA MET A 124 -8.45 7.47 -4.93
C MET A 124 -7.92 6.19 -4.28
N TRP A 125 -6.98 5.47 -4.91
CA TRP A 125 -6.39 4.27 -4.28
C TRP A 125 -5.57 4.61 -3.04
N LEU A 126 -4.83 5.72 -3.10
CA LEU A 126 -4.11 6.23 -1.93
C LEU A 126 -5.10 6.66 -0.82
N MET A 127 -6.19 7.35 -1.18
CA MET A 127 -7.26 7.68 -0.26
C MET A 127 -7.91 6.43 0.32
N LEU A 128 -8.21 5.39 -0.48
CA LEU A 128 -8.82 4.15 -0.02
C LEU A 128 -7.93 3.42 0.99
N GLY A 129 -6.61 3.37 0.75
CA GLY A 129 -5.68 2.79 1.72
C GLY A 129 -5.55 3.63 2.99
N VAL A 130 -5.53 4.97 2.87
CA VAL A 130 -5.61 5.86 4.05
C VAL A 130 -6.91 5.64 4.82
N PHE A 131 -8.06 5.58 4.14
CA PHE A 131 -9.36 5.30 4.74
C PHE A 131 -9.39 3.94 5.41
N PHE A 132 -8.79 2.92 4.79
CA PHE A 132 -8.65 1.60 5.40
C PHE A 132 -7.90 1.70 6.74
N TRP A 133 -6.72 2.32 6.78
CA TRP A 133 -5.94 2.44 8.01
C TRP A 133 -6.63 3.32 9.06
N LEU A 134 -7.31 4.39 8.65
CA LEU A 134 -8.09 5.23 9.57
C LEU A 134 -9.30 4.49 10.14
N ALA A 135 -10.05 3.77 9.30
CA ALA A 135 -11.17 2.96 9.74
C ALA A 135 -10.69 1.83 10.67
N PHE A 136 -9.59 1.18 10.32
CA PHE A 136 -9.02 0.12 11.13
C PHE A 136 -8.50 0.65 12.47
N ALA A 137 -7.88 1.83 12.52
CA ALA A 137 -7.53 2.50 13.77
C ALA A 137 -8.78 2.81 14.60
N GLY A 138 -9.83 3.35 13.96
CA GLY A 138 -11.11 3.62 14.61
C GLY A 138 -11.74 2.37 15.23
N VAL A 139 -11.74 1.24 14.51
CA VAL A 139 -12.23 -0.05 15.01
C VAL A 139 -11.42 -0.52 16.22
N ASN A 140 -10.08 -0.43 16.15
CA ASN A 140 -9.23 -0.84 17.27
C ASN A 140 -9.44 0.04 18.51
N ILE A 141 -9.59 1.37 18.34
CA ILE A 141 -9.88 2.30 19.44
C ILE A 141 -11.28 2.03 20.02
N ALA A 142 -12.29 1.86 19.18
CA ALA A 142 -13.65 1.58 19.63
C ALA A 142 -13.73 0.25 20.40
N THR A 143 -13.02 -0.77 19.93
CA THR A 143 -12.94 -2.08 20.60
C THR A 143 -12.21 -1.96 21.94
N ALA A 144 -11.12 -1.18 21.99
CA ALA A 144 -10.42 -0.90 23.24
C ALA A 144 -11.32 -0.24 24.29
N VAL A 145 -12.07 0.80 23.90
CA VAL A 145 -13.01 1.50 24.80
C VAL A 145 -14.13 0.57 25.24
N TYR A 146 -14.69 -0.23 24.31
CA TYR A 146 -15.73 -1.20 24.64
C TYR A 146 -15.24 -2.23 25.65
N VAL A 147 -14.07 -2.84 25.41
CA VAL A 147 -13.48 -3.82 26.32
C VAL A 147 -13.17 -3.21 27.69
N ASP A 148 -12.62 -2.00 27.74
CA ASP A 148 -12.38 -1.29 29.00
C ASP A 148 -13.69 -1.01 29.77
N SER A 149 -14.75 -0.60 29.06
CA SER A 149 -16.07 -0.39 29.67
C SER A 149 -16.68 -1.67 30.28
N LEU A 150 -16.39 -2.84 29.71
CA LEU A 150 -16.78 -4.13 30.27
C LEU A 150 -15.97 -4.51 31.53
N GLY A 151 -14.78 -3.92 31.71
CA GLY A 151 -13.95 -4.09 32.90
C GLY A 151 -14.30 -3.15 34.06
N GLY A 152 -15.18 -2.17 33.84
CA GLY A 152 -15.57 -1.14 34.81
C GLY A 152 -16.86 -1.43 35.60
N GLY A 153 -17.30 -2.69 35.68
CA GLY A 153 -18.39 -3.10 36.58
C GLY A 153 -17.90 -3.23 38.04
N PRO A 154 -18.76 -2.94 39.04
CA PRO A 154 -18.40 -2.81 40.46
C PRO A 154 -17.70 -4.02 41.07
#